data_AF-A0A1I2W6R3-F1
#
_entry.id   AF-A0A1I2W6R3-F1
#
_cell.length_a   1.000
_cell.length_b   1.000
_cell.length_c   1.000
_cell.angle_alpha   90.00
_cell.angle_beta   90.00
_cell.angle_gamma   90.00
#
_symmetry.space_group_name_H-M   'P 1'
#
loop_
_entity.id
_entity.type
_entity.pdbx_description
1 polymer ?
#
loop_
_entity_poly.entity_id
_entity_poly.type
_entity_poly.pdbx_seq_one_letter_code
_entity_poly.pdbx_strand_id
1 'polypeptide(L)'
;MPIKAFFLDFYGTVVHEDGQVISYICNKIKKSCGTNASPAEIGAYWWHKFSEHVNQSYGDNFKTQRTLETLSLKSTLDHFGSSLNETELSDLMFQHWRTSPLFDDAKVF
;
A
#
# COMPACT_ATOMS: atom_id res chain seq x y z
N MET A 1 23.36 -29.94 -10.04
CA MET A 1 23.46 -28.56 -10.57
C MET A 1 23.64 -27.62 -9.39
N PRO A 2 24.66 -26.75 -9.35
CA PRO A 2 24.79 -25.75 -8.29
C PRO A 2 23.76 -24.62 -8.47
N ILE A 3 23.27 -24.06 -7.36
CA ILE A 3 22.43 -22.86 -7.36
C ILE A 3 23.27 -21.68 -7.83
N LYS A 4 22.73 -20.87 -8.76
CA LYS A 4 23.43 -19.72 -9.35
C LYS A 4 22.92 -18.37 -8.88
N ALA A 5 21.68 -18.30 -8.38
CA ALA A 5 21.05 -17.06 -7.96
C ALA A 5 19.93 -17.31 -6.96
N PHE A 6 19.67 -16.31 -6.12
CA PHE A 6 18.50 -16.20 -5.26
C PHE A 6 17.78 -14.89 -5.60
N PHE A 7 16.46 -14.97 -5.81
CA PHE A 7 15.61 -13.80 -5.92
C PHE A 7 14.87 -13.65 -4.61
N LEU A 8 14.94 -12.45 -4.03
CA LEU A 8 14.29 -12.14 -2.77
C LEU A 8 13.09 -11.25 -3.07
N ASP A 9 11.97 -11.58 -2.45
CA ASP A 9 10.95 -10.59 -2.20
C ASP A 9 11.55 -9.45 -1.34
N PHE A 10 10.99 -8.24 -1.43
CA PHE A 10 11.61 -7.05 -0.86
C PHE A 10 10.89 -6.55 0.39
N TYR A 11 9.64 -6.10 0.26
CA TYR A 11 8.86 -5.57 1.39
C TYR A 11 8.36 -6.70 2.28
N GLY A 12 8.68 -6.67 3.57
CA GLY A 12 8.33 -7.74 4.52
C GLY A 12 9.35 -8.88 4.58
N THR A 13 10.22 -9.00 3.56
CA THR A 13 11.31 -9.99 3.53
C THR A 13 12.68 -9.35 3.83
N VAL A 14 13.02 -8.24 3.16
CA VAL A 14 14.32 -7.55 3.27
C VAL A 14 14.21 -6.24 4.05
N VAL A 15 13.12 -5.49 3.83
CA VAL A 15 12.81 -4.25 4.55
C VAL A 15 11.50 -4.36 5.31
N HIS A 16 11.32 -3.51 6.32
CA HIS A 16 10.07 -3.45 7.07
C HIS A 16 8.87 -3.03 6.19
N GLU A 17 7.75 -3.70 6.39
CA GLU A 17 6.48 -3.46 5.68
C GLU A 17 5.82 -2.12 6.10
N ASP A 18 4.68 -1.79 5.50
CA ASP A 18 4.02 -0.47 5.54
C ASP A 18 2.84 -0.35 6.52
N GLY A 19 2.65 -1.35 7.39
CA GLY A 19 1.51 -1.41 8.32
C GLY A 19 1.31 -0.15 9.19
N GLN A 20 2.39 0.53 9.60
CA GLN A 20 2.28 1.79 10.35
C GLN A 20 1.72 2.94 9.50
N VAL A 21 2.15 3.04 8.24
CA VAL A 21 1.69 4.07 7.31
C VAL A 21 0.24 3.80 6.91
N ILE A 22 -0.10 2.55 6.64
CA ILE A 22 -1.48 2.12 6.37
C ILE A 22 -2.40 2.49 7.54
N SER A 23 -2.01 2.17 8.77
CA SER A 23 -2.78 2.52 9.97
C SER A 23 -2.97 4.04 10.11
N TYR A 24 -1.92 4.82 9.86
CA TYR A 24 -2.01 6.28 9.88
C TYR A 24 -2.99 6.83 8.83
N ILE A 25 -2.93 6.32 7.61
CA ILE A 25 -3.82 6.72 6.52
C ILE A 25 -5.28 6.35 6.85
N CYS A 26 -5.54 5.12 7.31
CA CYS A 26 -6.89 4.69 7.68
C CYS A 26 -7.49 5.57 8.80
N ASN A 27 -6.67 5.98 9.77
CA ASN A 27 -7.08 6.92 10.82
C ASN A 27 -7.35 8.33 10.28
N LYS A 28 -6.60 8.81 9.28
CA LYS A 28 -6.88 10.09 8.61
C LYS A 28 -8.22 10.04 7.86
N ILE A 29 -8.46 8.96 7.12
CA ILE A 29 -9.72 8.77 6.39
C ILE A 29 -10.89 8.71 7.38
N LYS A 30 -10.75 7.97 8.49
CA LYS A 30 -11.76 7.91 9.55
C LYS A 30 -12.19 9.28 10.09
N LYS A 31 -11.24 10.21 10.24
CA LYS A 31 -11.49 11.55 10.78
C LYS A 31 -12.18 12.48 9.78
N SER A 32 -12.15 12.15 8.49
CA SER A 32 -12.65 12.99 7.40
C SER A 32 -13.84 12.38 6.65
N CYS A 33 -14.15 11.10 6.90
CA CYS A 33 -15.24 10.40 6.22
C CYS A 33 -16.61 10.80 6.78
N GLY A 34 -17.64 10.73 5.94
CA GLY A 34 -19.04 10.95 6.31
C GLY A 34 -19.72 9.75 6.99
N THR A 35 -18.96 8.71 7.37
CA THR A 35 -19.50 7.43 7.85
C THR A 35 -18.98 7.04 9.24
N ASN A 36 -19.68 6.09 9.87
CA ASN A 36 -19.26 5.50 11.14
C ASN A 36 -18.24 4.37 11.00
N ALA A 37 -17.77 4.06 9.78
CA ALA A 37 -16.81 2.99 9.52
C ALA A 37 -15.56 3.13 10.39
N SER A 38 -15.04 2.03 10.91
CA SER A 38 -13.81 1.95 11.70
C SER A 38 -12.56 2.00 10.79
N PRO A 39 -11.37 2.33 11.33
CA PRO A 39 -10.12 2.22 10.57
C PRO A 39 -9.88 0.82 9.97
N ALA A 40 -10.35 -0.23 10.64
CA ALA A 40 -10.23 -1.61 10.16
C ALA A 40 -11.12 -1.87 8.92
N GLU A 41 -12.36 -1.38 8.93
CA GLU A 41 -13.26 -1.47 7.78
C GLU A 41 -12.73 -0.67 6.59
N ILE A 42 -12.15 0.51 6.85
CA ILE A 42 -11.51 1.34 5.82
C ILE A 42 -10.32 0.59 5.20
N GLY A 43 -9.44 0.04 6.04
CA GLY A 43 -8.27 -0.72 5.58
C GLY A 43 -8.65 -1.97 4.79
N ALA A 44 -9.68 -2.71 5.24
CA ALA A 44 -10.18 -3.89 4.54
C ALA A 44 -10.75 -3.55 3.15
N TYR A 45 -11.53 -2.47 3.04
CA TYR A 45 -12.04 -2.01 1.74
C TYR A 45 -10.91 -1.57 0.81
N TRP A 46 -9.95 -0.79 1.34
CA TRP A 46 -8.82 -0.32 0.56
C TRP A 46 -7.98 -1.49 0.03
N TRP A 47 -7.64 -2.45 0.89
CA TRP A 47 -6.91 -3.66 0.50
C TRP A 47 -7.66 -4.45 -0.58
N HIS A 48 -8.98 -4.59 -0.44
CA HIS A 48 -9.80 -5.26 -1.44
C HIS A 48 -9.71 -4.58 -2.81
N LYS A 49 -9.85 -3.24 -2.88
CA LYS A 49 -9.71 -2.49 -4.13
C LYS A 49 -8.32 -2.55 -4.73
N PHE A 50 -7.29 -2.46 -3.90
CA PHE A 50 -5.92 -2.62 -4.35
C PHE A 50 -5.68 -4.02 -4.94
N SER A 51 -6.14 -5.07 -4.24
CA SER A 51 -6.03 -6.46 -4.69
C SER A 51 -6.75 -6.72 -6.00
N GLU A 52 -7.95 -6.16 -6.19
CA GLU A 52 -8.68 -6.24 -7.48
C GLU A 52 -7.85 -5.65 -8.62
N HIS A 53 -7.24 -4.49 -8.41
CA HIS A 53 -6.38 -3.85 -9.41
C HIS A 53 -5.11 -4.65 -9.72
N VAL A 54 -4.45 -5.20 -8.69
CA VAL A 54 -3.25 -6.04 -8.86
C VAL A 54 -3.59 -7.28 -9.69
N ASN A 55 -4.71 -7.95 -9.38
CA ASN A 55 -5.15 -9.14 -10.11
C ASN A 55 -5.50 -8.90 -11.58
N GLN A 56 -5.66 -7.63 -12.00
CA GLN A 56 -5.96 -7.23 -13.37
C GLN A 56 -4.75 -6.61 -14.09
N SER A 57 -3.64 -6.38 -13.39
CA SER A 57 -2.49 -5.62 -13.88
C SER A 57 -1.37 -6.55 -14.37
N TYR A 58 -1.54 -7.09 -15.58
CA TYR A 58 -0.55 -7.95 -16.23
C TYR A 58 -0.61 -7.81 -17.76
N GLY A 59 0.46 -8.23 -18.45
CA GLY A 59 0.57 -8.12 -19.91
C GLY A 59 0.41 -6.67 -20.38
N ASP A 60 -0.43 -6.47 -21.39
CA ASP A 60 -0.71 -5.13 -21.96
C ASP A 60 -1.43 -4.19 -20.97
N ASN A 61 -2.01 -4.72 -19.90
CA ASN A 61 -2.72 -3.96 -18.87
C ASN A 61 -1.83 -3.59 -17.67
N PHE A 62 -0.52 -3.89 -17.73
CA PHE A 62 0.38 -3.62 -16.63
C PHE A 62 0.37 -2.15 -16.18
N LYS A 63 0.30 -1.96 -14.86
CA LYS A 63 0.46 -0.67 -14.18
C LYS A 63 1.38 -0.85 -12.98
N THR A 64 2.09 0.22 -12.61
CA THR A 64 2.97 0.20 -11.44
C THR A 64 2.18 0.09 -10.15
N GLN A 65 2.77 -0.52 -9.11
CA GLN A 65 2.16 -0.60 -7.78
C GLN A 65 1.69 0.77 -7.27
N ARG A 66 2.48 1.84 -7.44
CA ARG A 66 2.08 3.20 -7.04
C ARG A 66 0.82 3.64 -7.75
N THR A 67 0.72 3.42 -9.07
CA THR A 67 -0.49 3.74 -9.83
C THR A 67 -1.70 2.99 -9.30
N LEU A 68 -1.58 1.69 -9.03
CA LEU A 68 -2.68 0.87 -8.52
C LEU A 68 -3.09 1.29 -7.09
N GLU A 69 -2.10 1.59 -6.25
CA GLU A 69 -2.32 2.08 -4.89
C GLU A 69 -3.05 3.42 -4.89
N THR A 70 -2.63 4.40 -5.72
CA THR A 70 -3.32 5.69 -5.83
C THR A 70 -4.77 5.51 -6.31
N LEU A 71 -5.01 4.63 -7.29
CA LEU A 71 -6.37 4.33 -7.78
C LEU A 71 -7.26 3.69 -6.69
N SER A 72 -6.68 2.78 -5.90
CA SER A 72 -7.39 2.14 -4.79
C SER A 72 -7.69 3.11 -3.63
N LEU A 73 -6.78 4.06 -3.36
CA LEU A 73 -7.02 5.16 -2.41
C LEU A 73 -8.17 6.04 -2.89
N LYS A 74 -8.14 6.50 -4.14
CA LYS A 74 -9.22 7.29 -4.72
C LYS A 74 -10.59 6.60 -4.54
N SER A 75 -10.66 5.32 -4.90
CA SER A 75 -11.86 4.50 -4.74
C SER A 75 -12.30 4.37 -3.28
N THR A 76 -11.37 4.36 -2.34
CA THR A 76 -11.62 4.30 -0.89
C THR A 76 -12.16 5.64 -0.37
N LEU A 77 -11.56 6.75 -0.79
CA LEU A 77 -12.00 8.10 -0.41
C LEU A 77 -13.43 8.37 -0.90
N ASP A 78 -13.72 8.03 -2.15
CA ASP A 78 -15.05 8.15 -2.74
C ASP A 78 -16.07 7.29 -1.98
N HIS A 79 -15.73 6.04 -1.65
CA HIS A 79 -16.62 5.12 -0.95
C HIS A 79 -17.02 5.60 0.45
N PHE A 80 -16.06 6.16 1.21
CA PHE A 80 -16.31 6.65 2.57
C PHE A 80 -16.67 8.15 2.62
N GLY A 81 -16.75 8.83 1.47
CA GLY A 81 -17.05 10.25 1.40
C GLY A 81 -16.02 11.13 2.12
N SER A 82 -14.74 10.80 1.98
CA SER A 82 -13.63 11.59 2.53
C SER A 82 -13.16 12.63 1.51
N SER A 83 -12.89 13.86 1.96
CA SER A 83 -12.37 14.96 1.14
C SER A 83 -10.85 15.03 1.05
N LEU A 84 -10.14 14.01 1.56
CA LEU A 84 -8.68 13.93 1.46
C LEU A 84 -8.23 13.80 0.01
N ASN A 85 -6.93 14.03 -0.22
CA ASN A 85 -6.33 13.91 -1.54
C ASN A 85 -5.60 12.56 -1.67
N GLU A 86 -5.98 11.75 -2.67
CA GLU A 86 -5.39 10.43 -2.91
C GLU A 86 -3.88 10.49 -3.23
N THR A 87 -3.43 11.56 -3.89
CA THR A 87 -2.02 11.73 -4.27
C THR A 87 -1.18 12.05 -3.04
N GLU A 88 -1.67 12.91 -2.14
CA GLU A 88 -0.98 13.21 -0.88
C GLU A 88 -0.87 11.98 0.02
N LEU A 89 -1.92 11.14 0.05
CA LEU A 89 -1.90 9.88 0.81
C LEU A 89 -0.95 8.86 0.17
N SER A 90 -0.97 8.73 -1.16
CA SER A 90 -0.06 7.87 -1.92
C SER A 90 1.40 8.29 -1.75
N ASP A 91 1.68 9.59 -1.64
CA ASP A 91 3.02 10.10 -1.39
C ASP A 91 3.57 9.65 -0.04
N LEU A 92 2.72 9.50 0.99
CA LEU A 92 3.15 8.95 2.28
C LEU A 92 3.62 7.49 2.15
N MET A 93 2.85 6.68 1.42
CA MET A 93 3.23 5.28 1.11
C MET A 93 4.53 5.25 0.31
N PHE A 94 4.64 6.10 -0.72
CA PHE A 94 5.79 6.14 -1.60
C PHE A 94 7.08 6.59 -0.88
N GLN A 95 6.98 7.55 0.04
CA GLN A 95 8.14 7.90 0.87
C GLN A 95 8.58 6.72 1.72
N HIS A 96 7.64 6.04 2.40
CA HIS A 96 7.97 4.84 3.18
C HIS A 96 8.65 3.79 2.33
N TRP A 97 8.05 3.39 1.20
CA TRP A 97 8.61 2.40 0.29
C TRP A 97 10.01 2.71 -0.23
N ARG A 98 10.40 4.00 -0.28
CA ARG A 98 11.75 4.44 -0.68
C ARG A 98 12.75 4.44 0.46
N THR A 99 12.29 4.52 1.71
CA THR A 99 13.15 4.72 2.89
C THR A 99 12.96 3.64 3.96
N SER A 100 12.19 2.59 3.70
CA SER A 100 11.96 1.49 4.64
C SER A 100 13.30 0.91 5.09
N PRO A 101 13.56 0.82 6.41
CA PRO A 101 14.81 0.28 6.91
C PRO A 101 14.90 -1.23 6.61
N LEU A 102 16.12 -1.69 6.35
CA LEU A 102 16.45 -3.11 6.28
C LEU A 102 16.25 -3.78 7.64
N PHE A 103 15.80 -5.03 7.64
CA PHE A 103 15.90 -5.89 8.82
C PHE A 103 17.38 -6.08 9.22
N ASP A 104 17.65 -6.29 10.50
CA ASP A 104 19.03 -6.38 11.00
C ASP A 104 19.79 -7.59 10.44
N ASP A 105 19.10 -8.70 10.22
CA ASP A 105 19.64 -9.90 9.59
C ASP A 105 19.80 -9.76 8.07
N ALA A 106 19.03 -8.91 7.41
CA ALA A 106 19.23 -8.61 5.99
C ALA A 106 20.50 -7.77 5.74
N LYS A 107 20.93 -6.95 6.71
CA LYS A 107 22.11 -6.07 6.59
C LYS A 107 23.45 -6.82 6.50
N VAL A 108 23.50 -8.08 6.89
CA VAL A 108 24.76 -8.85 6.96
C VAL A 108 25.13 -9.50 5.62
N PHE A 109 24.28 -9.36 4.61
CA PHE A 109 24.44 -9.89 3.26
C PHE A 109 24.56 -8.76 2.23
#